data_AF-A0A6L3YB59-F1
#
_entry.id   AF-A0A6L3YB59-F1
#
_cell.length_a   1.000
_cell.length_b   1.000
_cell.length_c   1.000
_cell.angle_alpha   90.00
_cell.angle_beta   90.00
_cell.angle_gamma   90.00
#
_symmetry.space_group_name_H-M   'P 1'
#
loop_
_entity.id
_entity.type
_entity.pdbx_description
1 polymer ?
#
loop_
_entity_poly.entity_id
_entity_poly.type
_entity_poly.pdbx_seq_one_letter_code
_entity_poly.pdbx_strand_id
1 'polypeptide(L)'
;MTIEPRMDGLPVDCQFLTVRVPDGHDQTQPIPLRIRVDYDNPNCFATANGKRVFVEREWAEKSMLMDTEAYSDAIRRRVEASRLVKATIVENWNGWITCTGDEDDYFDSVDSLLERYADRAAQWKTPDGEDPTEDEIKEALPAWAFCTTEELFHFDIVDAVENYLSDNHHDDARDFITGWDQLEKFWKSWSAKQTNLTSYFIDYSSIVVIDPERFAAELVDAQQYLEGNRP
;
A
#
# COMPACT_ATOMS: atom_id res chain seq x y z
N MET A 1 12.99 -32.91 42.79
CA MET A 1 13.15 -31.78 41.86
C MET A 1 12.87 -32.29 40.48
N THR A 2 11.64 -32.08 40.01
CA THR A 2 11.20 -32.43 38.65
C THR A 2 11.08 -31.11 37.89
N ILE A 3 11.89 -30.98 36.84
CA ILE A 3 11.87 -29.83 35.92
C ILE A 3 10.81 -30.17 34.88
N GLU A 4 9.72 -29.41 34.83
CA GLU A 4 8.73 -29.52 33.76
C GLU A 4 9.23 -28.84 32.47
N PRO A 5 8.84 -29.33 31.29
CA PRO A 5 9.36 -28.85 30.01
C PRO A 5 8.68 -27.54 29.62
N ARG A 6 9.49 -26.54 29.21
CA ARG A 6 9.00 -25.39 28.45
C ARG A 6 8.45 -25.90 27.11
N MET A 7 7.16 -25.73 26.88
CA MET A 7 6.58 -25.86 25.55
C MET A 7 6.66 -24.51 24.85
N ASP A 8 7.34 -24.52 23.71
CA ASP A 8 7.53 -23.40 22.80
C ASP A 8 6.18 -22.87 22.29
N GLY A 9 6.14 -21.56 22.06
CA GLY A 9 4.93 -20.75 21.92
C GLY A 9 3.95 -21.17 20.83
N LEU A 10 2.68 -20.88 21.08
CA LEU A 10 1.63 -20.86 20.05
C LEU A 10 1.70 -19.55 19.24
N PRO A 11 1.32 -19.56 17.95
CA PRO A 11 1.31 -18.37 17.11
C PRO A 11 0.28 -17.37 17.65
N VAL A 12 0.73 -16.15 17.94
CA VAL A 12 -0.10 -15.08 18.51
C VAL A 12 -0.85 -14.39 17.37
N ASP A 13 -2.18 -14.42 17.46
CA ASP A 13 -3.04 -13.48 16.74
C ASP A 13 -3.24 -12.24 17.61
N CYS A 14 -2.73 -11.10 17.11
CA CYS A 14 -2.46 -9.86 17.85
C CYS A 14 -3.71 -9.01 18.18
N GLN A 15 -4.89 -9.61 18.24
CA GLN A 15 -6.14 -8.96 18.67
C GLN A 15 -6.72 -9.53 19.99
N PHE A 16 -6.17 -10.63 20.51
CA PHE A 16 -6.77 -11.35 21.62
C PHE A 16 -5.87 -11.37 22.86
N LEU A 17 -6.30 -10.69 23.93
CA LEU A 17 -5.74 -10.90 25.27
C LEU A 17 -6.18 -12.28 25.76
N THR A 18 -5.28 -13.26 25.64
CA THR A 18 -5.54 -14.60 26.16
C THR A 18 -5.25 -14.62 27.66
N VAL A 19 -6.29 -14.85 28.46
CA VAL A 19 -6.18 -14.96 29.92
C VAL A 19 -6.21 -16.43 30.32
N ARG A 20 -5.20 -16.87 31.05
CA ARG A 20 -5.20 -18.22 31.62
C ARG A 20 -6.27 -18.33 32.70
N VAL A 21 -7.22 -19.22 32.51
CA VAL A 21 -8.28 -19.51 33.48
C VAL A 21 -7.71 -20.36 34.63
N PRO A 22 -7.96 -20.03 35.91
CA PRO A 22 -7.54 -20.86 37.04
C PRO A 22 -8.21 -22.24 37.01
N ASP A 23 -7.48 -23.29 37.39
CA ASP A 23 -7.94 -24.69 37.31
C ASP A 23 -9.21 -25.00 38.16
N GLY A 24 -9.55 -24.13 39.11
CA GLY A 24 -10.74 -24.27 39.97
C GLY A 24 -11.95 -23.41 39.57
N HIS A 25 -11.91 -22.72 38.42
CA HIS A 25 -13.02 -21.89 37.96
C HIS A 25 -14.17 -22.73 37.39
N ASP A 26 -15.42 -22.37 37.73
CA ASP A 26 -16.61 -23.00 37.16
C ASP A 26 -16.76 -22.61 35.68
N GLN A 27 -16.52 -23.56 34.77
CA GLN A 27 -16.56 -23.33 33.33
C GLN A 27 -17.96 -22.95 32.79
N THR A 28 -19.01 -23.08 33.61
CA THR A 28 -20.37 -22.65 33.25
C THR A 28 -20.64 -21.17 33.57
N GLN A 29 -19.73 -20.49 34.27
CA GLN A 29 -19.89 -19.11 34.72
C GLN A 29 -18.91 -18.16 34.04
N PRO A 30 -19.31 -16.91 33.74
CA PRO A 30 -18.40 -15.90 33.21
C PRO A 30 -17.29 -15.56 34.20
N ILE A 31 -16.08 -15.32 33.70
CA ILE A 31 -14.95 -14.86 34.53
C ILE A 31 -14.95 -13.32 34.57
N PRO A 32 -15.08 -12.69 35.75
CA PRO A 32 -14.94 -11.25 35.85
C PRO A 32 -13.47 -10.85 35.63
N LEU A 33 -13.20 -10.06 34.59
CA LEU A 33 -11.87 -9.54 34.28
C LEU A 33 -11.80 -8.03 34.55
N ARG A 34 -10.70 -7.58 35.16
CA ARG A 34 -10.39 -6.16 35.32
C ARG A 34 -8.97 -5.91 34.83
N ILE A 35 -8.85 -5.16 33.73
CA ILE A 35 -7.58 -4.61 33.27
C ILE A 35 -7.44 -3.22 33.90
N ARG A 36 -6.32 -2.96 34.56
CA ARG A 36 -6.00 -1.66 35.16
C ARG A 36 -4.57 -1.28 34.81
N VAL A 37 -4.29 0.02 34.74
CA VAL A 37 -2.91 0.49 34.64
C VAL A 37 -2.19 0.20 35.94
N ASP A 38 -1.09 -0.52 35.87
CA ASP A 38 -0.21 -0.86 36.99
C ASP A 38 1.22 -0.49 36.58
N TYR A 39 1.73 0.62 37.12
CA TYR A 39 3.06 1.12 36.77
C TYR A 39 4.19 0.33 37.44
N ASP A 40 3.88 -0.37 38.54
CA ASP A 40 4.87 -1.06 39.35
C ASP A 40 5.08 -2.49 38.87
N ASN A 41 4.01 -3.17 38.40
CA ASN A 41 4.06 -4.56 37.95
C ASN A 41 3.24 -4.79 36.66
N PRO A 42 3.66 -4.21 35.51
CA PRO A 42 2.96 -4.39 34.24
C PRO A 42 3.11 -5.82 33.71
N ASN A 43 2.01 -6.42 33.28
CA ASN A 43 1.96 -7.72 32.59
C ASN A 43 1.67 -7.61 31.08
N CYS A 44 1.35 -6.41 30.61
CA CYS A 44 1.21 -6.05 29.20
C CYS A 44 1.40 -4.54 29.02
N PHE A 45 1.76 -4.12 27.82
CA PHE A 45 2.10 -2.76 27.44
C PHE A 45 1.24 -2.33 26.25
N ALA A 46 0.37 -1.34 26.45
CA ALA A 46 -0.39 -0.72 25.38
C ALA A 46 0.45 0.36 24.68
N THR A 47 0.26 0.55 23.37
CA THR A 47 0.77 1.72 22.66
C THR A 47 0.12 3.00 23.19
N ALA A 48 0.77 4.15 23.05
CA ALA A 48 0.25 5.43 23.58
C ALA A 48 -1.15 5.81 23.04
N ASN A 49 -1.48 5.35 21.84
CA ASN A 49 -2.80 5.54 21.21
C ASN A 49 -3.83 4.46 21.56
N GLY A 50 -3.46 3.46 22.36
CA GLY A 50 -4.33 2.35 22.79
C GLY A 50 -4.72 1.36 21.68
N LYS A 51 -4.19 1.50 20.46
CA LYS A 51 -4.57 0.66 19.31
C LYS A 51 -4.05 -0.77 19.41
N ARG A 52 -2.92 -0.99 20.09
CA ARG A 52 -2.22 -2.28 20.14
C ARG A 52 -1.73 -2.54 21.57
N VAL A 53 -1.69 -3.81 21.97
CA VAL A 53 -1.20 -4.25 23.28
C VAL A 53 -0.21 -5.40 23.08
N PHE A 54 0.92 -5.33 23.77
CA PHE A 54 2.01 -6.28 23.68
C PHE A 54 2.32 -6.87 25.06
N VAL A 55 2.83 -8.09 25.09
CA VAL A 55 3.31 -8.71 26.35
C VAL A 55 4.61 -8.05 26.81
N GLU A 56 5.49 -7.72 25.87
CA GLU A 56 6.79 -7.13 26.16
C GLU A 56 6.81 -5.65 25.78
N ARG A 57 7.49 -4.85 26.61
CA ARG A 57 7.62 -3.41 26.43
C ARG A 57 8.31 -3.04 25.11
N GLU A 58 9.34 -3.78 24.73
CA GLU A 58 10.12 -3.53 23.52
C GLU A 58 9.24 -3.52 22.26
N TRP A 59 8.28 -4.45 22.16
CA TRP A 59 7.37 -4.52 21.01
C TRP A 59 6.33 -3.39 21.00
N ALA A 60 5.87 -2.96 22.17
CA ALA A 60 5.03 -1.77 22.27
C ALA A 60 5.78 -0.52 21.80
N GLU A 61 7.04 -0.35 22.22
CA GLU A 61 7.88 0.77 21.82
C GLU A 61 8.22 0.72 20.32
N LYS A 62 8.59 -0.44 19.76
CA LYS A 62 8.80 -0.62 18.31
C LYS A 62 7.54 -0.32 17.51
N SER A 63 6.39 -0.80 17.96
CA SER A 63 5.12 -0.51 17.32
C SER A 63 4.76 0.98 17.37
N MET A 64 5.13 1.70 18.44
CA MET A 64 4.94 3.14 18.51
C MET A 64 5.85 3.88 17.52
N LEU A 65 7.08 3.41 17.32
CA LEU A 65 7.97 3.95 16.28
C LEU A 65 7.39 3.76 14.88
N MET A 66 6.73 2.62 14.61
CA MET A 66 6.10 2.34 13.32
C MET A 66 4.94 3.29 12.97
N ASP A 67 4.30 3.89 13.98
CA ASP A 67 3.22 4.85 13.80
C ASP A 67 3.75 6.29 13.56
N THR A 68 5.08 6.49 13.52
CA THR A 68 5.68 7.81 13.27
C THR A 68 5.73 8.14 11.77
N GLU A 69 5.62 9.44 11.46
CA GLU A 69 5.81 9.95 10.09
C GLU A 69 7.22 9.60 9.57
N ALA A 70 8.24 9.79 10.40
CA ALA A 70 9.62 9.45 10.06
C ALA A 70 9.81 7.97 9.68
N TYR A 71 9.14 7.04 10.37
CA TYR A 71 9.18 5.62 10.00
C TYR A 71 8.45 5.38 8.67
N SER A 72 7.28 5.98 8.48
CA SER A 72 6.51 5.87 7.24
C SER A 72 7.31 6.38 6.03
N ASP A 73 7.96 7.52 6.17
CA ASP A 73 8.84 8.11 5.15
C ASP A 73 10.05 7.22 4.87
N ALA A 74 10.68 6.66 5.90
CA ALA A 74 11.81 5.75 5.74
C ALA A 74 11.40 4.47 4.99
N ILE A 75 10.24 3.90 5.30
CA ILE A 75 9.71 2.74 4.58
C ILE A 75 9.39 3.10 3.13
N ARG A 76 8.73 4.23 2.88
CA ARG A 76 8.43 4.70 1.53
C ARG A 76 9.71 4.87 0.70
N ARG A 77 10.71 5.58 1.22
CA ARG A 77 12.00 5.78 0.56
C ARG A 77 12.72 4.46 0.30
N ARG A 78 12.65 3.51 1.24
CA ARG A 78 13.21 2.16 1.05
C ARG A 78 12.51 1.39 -0.07
N VAL A 79 11.19 1.49 -0.17
CA VAL A 79 10.42 0.84 -1.24
C VAL A 79 10.76 1.46 -2.59
N GLU A 80 10.77 2.79 -2.69
CA GLU A 80 11.12 3.52 -3.91
C GLU A 80 12.55 3.19 -4.37
N ALA A 81 13.54 3.26 -3.48
CA ALA A 81 14.92 2.87 -3.77
C ALA A 81 15.02 1.40 -4.21
N SER A 82 14.28 0.50 -3.56
CA SER A 82 14.26 -0.93 -3.93
C SER A 82 13.66 -1.15 -5.32
N ARG A 83 12.62 -0.40 -5.69
CA ARG A 83 12.02 -0.45 -7.03
C ARG A 83 13.01 0.02 -8.07
N LEU A 84 13.63 1.19 -7.87
CA LEU A 84 14.60 1.76 -8.79
C LEU A 84 15.79 0.81 -9.05
N VAL A 85 16.35 0.23 -7.99
CA VAL A 85 17.52 -0.67 -8.09
C VAL A 85 17.20 -2.00 -8.78
N LYS A 86 15.95 -2.48 -8.66
CA LYS A 86 15.52 -3.77 -9.22
C LYS A 86 14.86 -3.64 -10.59
N ALA A 87 14.53 -2.43 -11.01
CA ALA A 87 13.82 -2.21 -12.27
C ALA A 87 14.70 -2.62 -13.47
N THR A 88 14.05 -3.22 -14.45
CA THR A 88 14.62 -3.51 -15.76
C THR A 88 14.47 -2.27 -16.63
N ILE A 89 15.57 -1.81 -17.22
CA ILE A 89 15.55 -0.71 -18.19
C ILE A 89 15.02 -1.26 -19.50
N VAL A 90 13.95 -0.63 -20.02
CA VAL A 90 13.33 -1.01 -21.28
C VAL A 90 13.62 0.06 -22.33
N GLU A 91 14.29 -0.35 -23.40
CA GLU A 91 14.52 0.51 -24.56
C GLU A 91 13.33 0.44 -25.52
N ASN A 92 12.97 1.56 -26.15
CA ASN A 92 11.92 1.65 -27.17
C ASN A 92 10.53 1.18 -26.68
N TRP A 93 10.17 1.47 -25.43
CA TRP A 93 8.83 1.22 -24.93
C TRP A 93 7.77 1.97 -25.74
N ASN A 94 6.71 1.27 -26.15
CA ASN A 94 5.62 1.81 -26.98
C ASN A 94 4.26 1.57 -26.31
N GLY A 95 4.18 1.88 -25.02
CA GLY A 95 2.96 1.80 -24.23
C GLY A 95 2.87 2.99 -23.28
N TRP A 96 1.87 2.98 -22.41
CA TRP A 96 1.69 4.02 -21.41
C TRP A 96 2.82 4.01 -20.38
N ILE A 97 3.05 5.17 -19.76
CA ILE A 97 4.05 5.39 -18.72
C ILE A 97 3.49 6.24 -17.60
N THR A 98 4.11 6.18 -16.43
CA THR A 98 3.73 6.98 -15.26
C THR A 98 4.90 7.15 -14.30
N CYS A 99 4.96 8.27 -13.57
CA CYS A 99 5.97 8.47 -12.53
C CYS A 99 5.45 8.05 -11.15
N THR A 100 4.16 8.27 -10.87
CA THR A 100 3.59 8.03 -9.53
C THR A 100 2.62 6.85 -9.47
N GLY A 101 1.96 6.53 -10.58
CA GLY A 101 0.83 5.59 -10.63
C GLY A 101 -0.50 6.18 -10.19
N ASP A 102 -0.56 7.50 -9.95
CA ASP A 102 -1.81 8.21 -9.64
C ASP A 102 -2.73 8.30 -10.87
N GLU A 103 -4.04 8.39 -10.67
CA GLU A 103 -5.05 8.37 -11.74
C GLU A 103 -4.82 9.40 -12.86
N ASP A 104 -4.27 10.57 -12.49
CA ASP A 104 -4.00 11.68 -13.41
C ASP A 104 -2.54 11.71 -13.96
N ASP A 105 -1.72 10.71 -13.63
CA ASP A 105 -0.28 10.67 -13.97
C ASP A 105 0.08 9.57 -14.98
N TYR A 106 -0.87 9.20 -15.84
CA TYR A 106 -0.66 8.24 -16.93
C TYR A 106 -0.53 8.99 -18.26
N PHE A 107 0.51 8.65 -19.02
CA PHE A 107 0.83 9.28 -20.30
C PHE A 107 1.01 8.25 -21.40
N ASP A 108 0.57 8.60 -22.61
CA ASP A 108 0.69 7.76 -23.80
C ASP A 108 2.09 7.79 -24.43
N SER A 109 2.95 8.72 -24.00
CA SER A 109 4.33 8.85 -24.46
C SER A 109 5.21 9.63 -23.47
N VAL A 110 6.53 9.50 -23.64
CA VAL A 110 7.53 10.32 -22.91
C VAL A 110 7.36 11.79 -23.21
N ASP A 111 7.07 12.16 -24.46
CA ASP A 111 6.90 13.56 -24.86
C ASP A 111 5.69 14.20 -24.16
N SER A 112 4.55 13.51 -24.12
CA SER A 112 3.34 13.97 -23.41
C SER A 112 3.59 14.16 -21.90
N LEU A 113 4.36 13.24 -21.30
CA LEU A 113 4.76 13.32 -19.91
C LEU A 113 5.66 14.55 -19.65
N LEU A 114 6.68 14.74 -20.50
CA LEU A 114 7.61 15.85 -20.37
C LEU A 114 6.92 17.21 -20.57
N GLU A 115 6.02 17.33 -21.54
CA GLU A 115 5.21 18.54 -21.75
C GLU A 115 4.36 18.85 -20.51
N ARG A 116 3.66 17.86 -19.96
CA ARG A 116 2.81 18.05 -18.78
C ARG A 116 3.61 18.47 -17.55
N TYR A 117 4.77 17.85 -17.32
CA TYR A 117 5.66 18.16 -16.22
C TYR A 117 6.31 19.54 -16.39
N ALA A 118 6.73 19.90 -17.61
CA ALA A 118 7.25 21.23 -17.91
C ALA A 118 6.20 22.32 -17.67
N ASP A 119 4.95 22.12 -18.11
CA ASP A 119 3.84 23.05 -17.87
C ASP A 119 3.53 23.21 -16.38
N ARG A 120 3.50 22.10 -15.63
CA ARG A 120 3.29 22.13 -14.18
C ARG A 120 4.44 22.86 -13.48
N ALA A 121 5.68 22.59 -13.88
CA ALA A 121 6.85 23.28 -13.37
C ALA A 121 6.79 24.77 -13.72
N ALA A 122 6.44 25.18 -14.94
CA ALA A 122 6.34 26.60 -15.30
C ALA A 122 5.29 27.38 -14.49
N GLN A 123 4.32 26.70 -13.87
CA GLN A 123 3.24 27.31 -13.09
C GLN A 123 3.53 27.39 -11.59
N TRP A 124 4.54 26.68 -11.06
CA TRP A 124 4.88 26.81 -9.65
C TRP A 124 5.54 28.16 -9.37
N LYS A 125 5.56 28.55 -8.10
CA LYS A 125 6.29 29.72 -7.64
C LYS A 125 7.42 29.26 -6.74
N THR A 126 8.58 29.88 -6.88
CA THR A 126 9.68 29.68 -5.92
C THR A 126 9.23 30.11 -4.52
N PRO A 127 9.93 29.71 -3.44
CA PRO A 127 9.60 30.17 -2.07
C PRO A 127 9.53 31.69 -1.93
N ASP A 128 10.26 32.43 -2.77
CA ASP A 128 10.29 33.89 -2.81
C ASP A 128 9.19 34.50 -3.71
N GLY A 129 8.34 33.67 -4.32
CA GLY A 129 7.20 34.07 -5.14
C GLY A 129 7.52 34.38 -6.61
N GLU A 130 8.71 34.00 -7.08
CA GLU A 130 9.18 34.25 -8.44
C GLU A 130 8.75 33.13 -9.42
N ASP A 131 8.69 33.46 -10.70
CA ASP A 131 8.56 32.46 -11.77
C ASP A 131 9.84 31.65 -11.87
N PRO A 132 9.77 30.34 -12.12
CA PRO A 132 10.97 29.53 -12.27
C PRO A 132 11.73 29.87 -13.55
N THR A 133 13.02 29.68 -13.47
CA THR A 133 13.94 29.72 -14.60
C THR A 133 13.80 28.47 -15.48
N GLU A 134 14.30 28.54 -16.71
CA GLU A 134 14.33 27.39 -17.63
C GLU A 134 15.13 26.21 -17.05
N ASP A 135 16.21 26.50 -16.32
CA ASP A 135 17.03 25.47 -15.67
C ASP A 135 16.26 24.78 -14.54
N GLU A 136 15.51 25.52 -13.71
CA GLU A 136 14.67 24.94 -12.65
C GLU A 136 13.52 24.10 -13.22
N ILE A 137 12.92 24.52 -14.34
CA ILE A 137 11.90 23.72 -15.04
C ILE A 137 12.52 22.41 -15.53
N LYS A 138 13.72 22.47 -16.12
CA LYS A 138 14.43 21.28 -16.60
C LYS A 138 14.82 20.33 -15.46
N GLU A 139 15.23 20.87 -14.32
CA GLU A 139 15.53 20.08 -13.11
C GLU A 139 14.28 19.42 -12.51
N ALA A 140 13.10 20.03 -12.68
CA ALA A 140 11.83 19.46 -12.24
C ALA A 140 11.32 18.31 -13.13
N LEU A 141 11.87 18.13 -14.34
CA LEU A 141 11.50 17.01 -15.21
C LEU A 141 11.99 15.68 -14.63
N PRO A 142 11.24 14.58 -14.80
CA PRO A 142 11.63 13.27 -14.31
C PRO A 142 12.78 12.68 -15.13
N ALA A 143 13.71 12.00 -14.46
CA ALA A 143 14.82 11.32 -15.12
C ALA A 143 14.45 9.95 -15.70
N TRP A 144 13.32 9.39 -15.27
CA TRP A 144 12.81 8.09 -15.69
C TRP A 144 11.31 7.99 -15.35
N ALA A 145 10.62 7.06 -15.98
CA ALA A 145 9.21 6.75 -15.69
C ALA A 145 9.00 5.23 -15.69
N PHE A 146 8.02 4.75 -14.93
CA PHE A 146 7.61 3.34 -14.96
C PHE A 146 6.85 3.05 -16.25
N CYS A 147 7.09 1.87 -16.81
CA CYS A 147 6.20 1.30 -17.81
C CYS A 147 4.86 0.91 -17.18
N THR A 148 3.88 0.58 -18.01
CA THR A 148 2.60 0.04 -17.54
C THR A 148 2.37 -1.37 -18.05
N THR A 149 1.62 -2.16 -17.28
CA THR A 149 1.01 -3.39 -17.77
C THR A 149 -0.41 -3.10 -18.23
N GLU A 150 -0.77 -3.63 -19.39
CA GLU A 150 -2.14 -3.61 -19.89
C GLU A 150 -2.97 -4.69 -19.22
N GLU A 151 -4.15 -4.32 -18.76
CA GLU A 151 -5.15 -5.25 -18.28
C GLU A 151 -6.48 -4.99 -18.96
N LEU A 152 -7.08 -6.06 -19.48
CA LEU A 152 -8.40 -5.97 -20.08
C LEU A 152 -9.44 -5.67 -19.00
N PHE A 153 -10.43 -4.86 -19.35
CA PHE A 153 -11.58 -4.62 -18.51
C PHE A 153 -12.27 -5.94 -18.15
N HIS A 154 -12.16 -6.34 -16.89
CA HIS A 154 -12.69 -7.60 -16.38
C HIS A 154 -13.74 -7.40 -15.28
N PHE A 155 -14.18 -6.17 -15.06
CA PHE A 155 -15.24 -5.89 -14.08
C PHE A 155 -16.49 -6.69 -14.42
N ASP A 156 -17.11 -7.27 -13.40
CA ASP A 156 -18.36 -8.00 -13.49
C ASP A 156 -19.34 -7.48 -12.45
N ILE A 157 -20.44 -6.87 -12.92
CA ILE A 157 -21.47 -6.33 -12.03
C ILE A 157 -22.19 -7.43 -11.25
N VAL A 158 -22.28 -8.64 -11.81
CA VAL A 158 -22.92 -9.78 -11.14
C VAL A 158 -22.08 -10.17 -9.94
N ASP A 159 -20.77 -10.36 -10.13
CA ASP A 159 -19.83 -10.66 -9.05
C ASP A 159 -19.76 -9.53 -8.01
N ALA A 160 -19.78 -8.27 -8.44
CA ALA A 160 -19.80 -7.13 -7.52
C ALA A 160 -21.04 -7.12 -6.62
N VAL A 161 -22.22 -7.40 -7.17
CA VAL A 161 -23.46 -7.47 -6.38
C VAL A 161 -23.46 -8.70 -5.48
N GLU A 162 -23.02 -9.86 -5.97
CA GLU A 162 -22.90 -11.08 -5.15
C GLU A 162 -21.94 -10.91 -3.97
N ASN A 163 -20.78 -10.28 -4.18
CA ASN A 163 -19.83 -9.96 -3.11
C ASN A 163 -20.42 -9.01 -2.07
N TYR A 164 -21.18 -8.00 -2.52
CA TYR A 164 -21.88 -7.09 -1.62
C TYR A 164 -22.93 -7.84 -0.77
N LEU A 165 -23.74 -8.68 -1.40
CA LEU A 165 -24.78 -9.47 -0.72
C LEU A 165 -24.22 -10.55 0.21
N SER A 166 -23.01 -11.01 -0.06
CA SER A 166 -22.32 -12.04 0.73
C SER A 166 -21.69 -11.49 2.01
N ASP A 167 -21.83 -10.18 2.29
CA ASP A 167 -21.43 -9.64 3.57
C ASP A 167 -22.37 -10.12 4.70
N ASN A 168 -21.85 -10.21 5.93
CA ASN A 168 -22.57 -10.75 7.09
C ASN A 168 -23.79 -9.90 7.54
N HIS A 169 -24.20 -8.89 6.77
CA HIS A 169 -25.24 -7.93 7.14
C HIS A 169 -26.44 -7.92 6.18
N HIS A 170 -26.40 -8.77 5.15
CA HIS A 170 -27.38 -8.78 4.07
C HIS A 170 -28.09 -10.13 3.88
N ASP A 171 -28.29 -10.88 4.97
CA ASP A 171 -29.12 -12.09 4.99
C ASP A 171 -30.49 -11.81 4.33
N ASP A 172 -30.85 -12.64 3.36
CA ASP A 172 -32.05 -12.55 2.52
C ASP A 172 -32.18 -11.31 1.59
N ALA A 173 -31.21 -10.39 1.55
CA ALA A 173 -31.28 -9.20 0.68
C ALA A 173 -31.37 -9.57 -0.82
N ARG A 174 -30.81 -10.72 -1.19
CA ARG A 174 -30.90 -11.31 -2.53
C ARG A 174 -32.35 -11.49 -2.99
N ASP A 175 -33.24 -11.92 -2.10
CA ASP A 175 -34.64 -12.24 -2.43
C ASP A 175 -35.47 -10.98 -2.75
N PHE A 176 -34.97 -9.81 -2.36
CA PHE A 176 -35.60 -8.51 -2.65
C PHE A 176 -35.13 -7.90 -3.97
N ILE A 177 -34.12 -8.48 -4.63
CA ILE A 177 -33.65 -7.99 -5.91
C ILE A 177 -34.67 -8.33 -7.00
N THR A 178 -35.21 -7.28 -7.62
CA THR A 178 -36.11 -7.42 -8.77
C THR A 178 -35.34 -7.20 -10.06
N GLY A 179 -35.67 -7.98 -11.10
CA GLY A 179 -35.05 -7.82 -12.43
C GLY A 179 -33.64 -8.39 -12.58
N TRP A 180 -33.20 -9.29 -11.70
CA TRP A 180 -31.88 -9.93 -11.77
C TRP A 180 -31.56 -10.52 -13.16
N ASP A 181 -32.46 -11.33 -13.72
CA ASP A 181 -32.30 -11.88 -15.07
C ASP A 181 -32.16 -10.81 -16.17
N GLN A 182 -32.76 -9.63 -15.97
CA GLN A 182 -32.64 -8.52 -16.91
C GLN A 182 -31.27 -7.86 -16.80
N LEU A 183 -30.75 -7.71 -15.58
CA LEU A 183 -29.41 -7.22 -15.31
C LEU A 183 -28.36 -8.15 -15.91
N GLU A 184 -28.45 -9.46 -15.68
CA GLU A 184 -27.51 -10.45 -16.25
C GLU A 184 -27.50 -10.40 -17.79
N LYS A 185 -28.69 -10.38 -18.41
CA LYS A 185 -28.81 -10.30 -19.88
C LYS A 185 -28.26 -8.99 -20.44
N PHE A 186 -28.57 -7.88 -19.78
CA PHE A 186 -28.05 -6.57 -20.16
C PHE A 186 -26.52 -6.57 -20.05
N TRP A 187 -26.00 -6.97 -18.90
CA TRP A 187 -24.57 -6.95 -18.59
C TRP A 187 -23.78 -7.79 -19.59
N LYS A 188 -24.18 -9.05 -19.80
CA LYS A 188 -23.55 -9.94 -20.77
C LYS A 188 -23.55 -9.38 -22.20
N SER A 189 -24.64 -8.72 -22.59
CA SER A 189 -24.77 -8.10 -23.93
C SER A 189 -23.92 -6.84 -24.07
N TRP A 190 -23.80 -6.05 -23.00
CA TRP A 190 -23.01 -4.83 -22.98
C TRP A 190 -21.51 -5.10 -22.85
N SER A 191 -21.10 -5.97 -21.93
CA SER A 191 -19.70 -6.33 -21.68
C SER A 191 -19.06 -7.03 -22.87
N ALA A 192 -19.81 -7.88 -23.58
CA ALA A 192 -19.34 -8.52 -24.81
C ALA A 192 -18.99 -7.52 -25.94
N LYS A 193 -19.43 -6.26 -25.85
CA LYS A 193 -19.05 -5.20 -26.80
C LYS A 193 -17.76 -4.49 -26.40
N GLN A 194 -17.32 -4.59 -25.15
CA GLN A 194 -16.14 -3.91 -24.62
C GLN A 194 -14.85 -4.70 -24.89
N THR A 195 -14.64 -5.08 -26.15
CA THR A 195 -13.52 -5.94 -26.54
C THR A 195 -12.16 -5.25 -26.56
N ASN A 196 -12.15 -3.92 -26.59
CA ASN A 196 -10.93 -3.09 -26.66
C ASN A 196 -10.80 -2.14 -25.46
N LEU A 197 -11.59 -2.33 -24.40
CA LEU A 197 -11.48 -1.51 -23.20
C LEU A 197 -10.32 -2.03 -22.36
N THR A 198 -9.23 -1.27 -22.36
CA THR A 198 -7.96 -1.63 -21.70
C THR A 198 -7.67 -0.60 -20.62
N SER A 199 -7.29 -1.08 -19.44
CA SER A 199 -6.78 -0.30 -18.34
C SER A 199 -5.27 -0.49 -18.25
N TYR A 200 -4.58 0.50 -17.70
CA TYR A 200 -3.13 0.48 -17.53
C TYR A 200 -2.82 0.55 -16.05
N PHE A 201 -1.92 -0.32 -15.62
CA PHE A 201 -1.44 -0.34 -14.24
C PHE A 201 0.07 -0.15 -14.24
N ILE A 202 0.55 0.63 -13.28
CA ILE A 202 1.99 0.84 -13.07
C ILE A 202 2.75 -0.49 -12.91
N ASP A 203 3.78 -0.70 -13.73
CA ASP A 203 4.73 -1.80 -13.59
C ASP A 203 5.97 -1.32 -12.85
N TYR A 204 6.02 -1.59 -11.55
CA TYR A 204 7.17 -1.24 -10.70
C TYR A 204 8.47 -2.00 -11.03
N SER A 205 8.44 -2.94 -11.98
CA SER A 205 9.60 -3.74 -12.38
C SER A 205 10.26 -3.27 -13.68
N SER A 206 9.66 -2.34 -14.42
CA SER A 206 10.16 -1.88 -15.72
C SER A 206 10.13 -0.36 -15.80
N ILE A 207 11.22 0.24 -16.30
CA ILE A 207 11.33 1.69 -16.45
C ILE A 207 11.85 2.10 -17.83
N VAL A 208 11.44 3.28 -18.28
CA VAL A 208 12.03 4.01 -19.40
C VAL A 208 12.92 5.11 -18.83
N VAL A 209 14.16 5.20 -19.32
CA VAL A 209 15.11 6.25 -18.92
C VAL A 209 14.94 7.45 -19.84
N ILE A 210 14.78 8.64 -19.25
CA ILE A 210 14.55 9.91 -19.94
C ILE A 210 15.83 10.75 -19.91
N ASP A 211 16.45 10.86 -18.73
CA ASP A 211 17.75 11.52 -18.52
C ASP A 211 18.75 10.51 -17.95
N PRO A 212 19.65 9.95 -18.79
CA PRO A 212 20.61 8.94 -18.36
C PRO A 212 21.57 9.39 -17.25
N GLU A 213 21.99 10.67 -17.25
CA GLU A 213 22.95 11.18 -16.28
C GLU A 213 22.30 11.32 -14.91
N ARG A 214 21.10 11.92 -14.85
CA ARG A 214 20.32 12.02 -13.61
C ARG A 214 19.88 10.67 -13.10
N PHE A 215 19.42 9.78 -13.99
CA PHE A 215 19.05 8.42 -13.62
C PHE A 215 20.23 7.67 -12.97
N ALA A 216 21.44 7.76 -13.54
CA ALA A 216 22.62 7.14 -12.96
C ALA A 216 22.94 7.68 -11.56
N ALA A 217 22.78 8.99 -11.33
CA ALA A 217 22.96 9.60 -10.02
C ALA A 217 21.93 9.12 -8.99
N GLU A 218 20.65 9.08 -9.38
CA GLU A 218 19.56 8.58 -8.53
C GLU A 218 19.71 7.10 -8.19
N LEU A 219 20.16 6.28 -9.15
CA LEU A 219 20.43 4.86 -8.94
C LEU A 219 21.54 4.65 -7.91
N VAL A 220 22.60 5.48 -7.96
CA VAL A 220 23.69 5.43 -6.96
C VAL A 220 23.19 5.85 -5.58
N ASP A 221 22.40 6.92 -5.45
CA ASP A 221 21.80 7.31 -4.15
C ASP A 221 20.93 6.17 -3.59
N ALA A 222 20.08 5.58 -4.43
CA ALA A 222 19.22 4.47 -4.03
C ALA A 222 20.01 3.25 -3.55
N GLN A 223 21.10 2.88 -4.25
CA GLN A 223 21.99 1.79 -3.83
C GLN A 223 22.65 2.09 -2.48
N GLN A 224 23.21 3.29 -2.31
CA GLN A 224 23.83 3.70 -1.05
C GLN A 224 22.83 3.72 0.11
N TYR A 225 21.61 4.22 -0.15
CA TYR A 225 20.53 4.23 0.84
C TYR A 225 20.18 2.81 1.29
N LEU A 226 20.02 1.86 0.35
CA LEU A 226 19.70 0.46 0.69
C LEU A 226 20.85 -0.25 1.42
N GLU A 227 22.11 0.06 1.11
CA GLU A 227 23.27 -0.48 1.81
C GLU A 227 23.37 0.04 3.25
N GLY A 228 23.12 1.33 3.47
CA GLY A 228 23.11 1.94 4.80
C GLY A 228 21.93 1.53 5.68
N ASN A 229 20.85 1.00 5.08
CA ASN A 229 19.61 0.65 5.77
C ASN A 229 19.22 -0.84 5.58
N ARG A 230 20.20 -1.73 5.41
CA ARG A 230 19.93 -3.18 5.38
C ARG A 230 19.36 -3.62 6.74
N PRO A 231 18.29 -4.44 6.75
CA PRO A 231 17.66 -4.94 7.97
C PRO A 231 18.59 -5.83 8.79
#